data_AF-A0A3M1NX46-F1
#
_entry.id   AF-A0A3M1NX46-F1
#
_cell.length_a   1.000
_cell.length_b   1.000
_cell.length_c   1.000
_cell.angle_alpha   90.00
_cell.angle_beta   90.00
_cell.angle_gamma   90.00
#
_symmetry.space_group_name_H-M   'P 1'
#
loop_
_entity.id
_entity.type
_entity.pdbx_description
1 polymer ?
#
loop_
_entity_poly.entity_id
_entity_poly.type
_entity_poly.pdbx_seq_one_letter_code
_entity_poly.pdbx_strand_id
1 'polypeptide(L)'
;MGIVLEVNVHQFFSERKRLNDQLASSGYRYFSFQIWQEGLARYTEYKFLELLEDYAPSKEVTRLPDFEPFDSLKTKMYRQEIKKLLEYKLNEEKRRCFYSAGFAEGLLLDKLNKNWRERYFTEKYYVERYFP
;
A
#
# COMPACT_ATOMS: atom_id res chain seq x y z
N MET A 1 -16.62 -7.17 -11.33
CA MET A 1 -16.93 -8.22 -10.33
C MET A 1 -15.96 -8.03 -9.17
N GLY A 2 -16.28 -7.07 -8.29
CA GLY A 2 -15.41 -6.66 -7.20
C GLY A 2 -15.48 -7.68 -6.09
N ILE A 3 -14.34 -8.30 -5.76
CA ILE A 3 -14.20 -9.01 -4.49
C ILE A 3 -14.39 -7.95 -3.42
N VAL A 4 -15.59 -7.94 -2.83
CA VAL A 4 -15.89 -7.14 -1.66
C VAL A 4 -15.03 -7.72 -0.55
N LEU A 5 -13.85 -7.13 -0.36
CA LEU A 5 -13.22 -7.08 0.94
C LEU A 5 -14.23 -6.37 1.84
N GLU A 6 -15.19 -7.12 2.39
CA GLU A 6 -15.80 -6.77 3.66
C GLU A 6 -14.63 -6.74 4.62
N VAL A 7 -14.06 -5.55 4.76
CA VAL A 7 -12.94 -5.33 5.63
C VAL A 7 -13.49 -5.62 7.02
N ASN A 8 -13.14 -6.77 7.58
CA ASN A 8 -13.30 -6.96 9.01
C ASN A 8 -12.23 -6.10 9.68
N VAL A 9 -12.50 -4.81 9.77
CA VAL A 9 -11.63 -3.77 10.32
C VAL A 9 -11.21 -4.16 11.74
N HIS A 10 -12.13 -4.76 12.50
CA HIS A 10 -11.85 -5.30 13.82
C HIS A 10 -10.80 -6.42 13.78
N GLN A 11 -10.91 -7.35 12.84
CA GLN A 11 -9.90 -8.40 12.65
C GLN A 11 -8.55 -7.80 12.26
N PHE A 12 -8.50 -6.83 11.34
CA PHE A 12 -7.26 -6.14 10.98
C PHE A 12 -6.57 -5.53 12.20
N PHE A 13 -7.30 -4.75 13.02
CA PHE A 13 -6.70 -4.12 14.20
C PHE A 13 -6.30 -5.15 15.27
N SER A 14 -7.09 -6.20 15.45
CA SER A 14 -6.75 -7.31 16.36
C SER A 14 -5.44 -7.99 15.94
N GLU A 15 -5.31 -8.31 14.65
CA GLU A 15 -4.12 -8.95 14.10
C GLU A 15 -2.89 -8.03 14.14
N ARG A 16 -3.07 -6.72 13.88
CA ARG A 16 -2.00 -5.74 14.01
C ARG A 16 -1.52 -5.62 15.45
N LYS A 17 -2.44 -5.63 16.42
CA LYS A 17 -2.08 -5.63 17.84
C LYS A 17 -1.30 -6.90 18.20
N ARG A 18 -1.78 -8.06 17.76
CA ARG A 18 -1.10 -9.34 17.97
C ARG A 18 0.32 -9.35 17.40
N LEU A 19 0.51 -8.78 16.21
CA LEU A 19 1.84 -8.61 15.61
C LEU A 19 2.75 -7.73 16.48
N ASN A 20 2.24 -6.60 16.97
CA ASN A 20 3.00 -5.72 17.88
C ASN A 20 3.42 -6.46 19.15
N ASP A 21 2.51 -7.22 19.76
CA ASP A 21 2.76 -7.97 21.00
C ASP A 21 3.82 -9.09 20.81
N GLN A 22 4.01 -9.59 19.57
CA GLN A 22 4.98 -10.64 19.25
C GLN A 22 6.38 -10.10 18.91
N LEU A 23 6.51 -8.81 18.61
CA LEU A 23 7.77 -8.22 18.19
C LEU A 23 8.45 -7.50 19.36
N ALA A 24 9.78 -7.61 19.43
CA ALA A 24 10.56 -6.69 20.25
C ALA A 24 10.29 -5.24 19.79
N SER A 25 10.38 -4.27 20.70
CA SER A 25 10.05 -2.87 20.38
C SER A 25 10.87 -2.30 19.22
N SER A 26 12.13 -2.73 19.06
CA SER A 26 12.95 -2.37 17.89
C SER A 26 12.44 -2.97 16.59
N GLY A 27 11.95 -4.21 16.63
CA GLY A 27 11.34 -4.90 15.50
C GLY A 27 10.06 -4.22 15.04
N TYR A 28 9.18 -3.85 15.99
CA TYR A 28 7.96 -3.11 15.63
C TYR A 28 8.27 -1.71 15.08
N ARG A 29 9.23 -0.98 15.67
CA ARG A 29 9.66 0.31 15.09
C ARG A 29 10.18 0.16 13.66
N TYR A 30 10.95 -0.89 13.39
CA TYR A 30 11.40 -1.17 12.02
C TYR A 30 10.23 -1.53 11.11
N PHE A 31 9.28 -2.35 11.57
CA PHE A 31 8.05 -2.66 10.84
C PHE A 31 7.29 -1.38 10.46
N SER A 32 6.95 -0.52 11.43
CA SER A 32 6.20 0.72 11.17
C SER A 32 6.95 1.65 10.21
N PHE A 33 8.27 1.77 10.38
CA PHE A 33 9.12 2.53 9.48
C PHE A 33 9.09 2.00 8.04
N GLN A 34 9.17 0.68 7.84
CA GLN A 34 9.14 0.08 6.51
C GLN A 34 7.78 0.24 5.82
N ILE A 35 6.69 0.10 6.58
CA ILE A 35 5.34 0.39 6.09
C ILE A 35 5.24 1.85 5.65
N TRP A 36 5.72 2.80 6.47
CA TRP A 36 5.68 4.22 6.16
C TRP A 36 6.55 4.61 4.96
N GLN A 37 7.77 4.10 4.86
CA GLN A 37 8.71 4.49 3.81
C GLN A 37 8.41 3.78 2.49
N GLU A 38 8.35 2.45 2.50
CA GLU A 38 8.31 1.65 1.26
C GLU A 38 6.87 1.30 0.88
N GLY A 39 6.07 0.92 1.87
CA GLY A 39 4.68 0.56 1.66
C GLY A 39 3.85 1.74 1.16
N LEU A 40 3.96 2.90 1.82
CA LEU A 40 3.25 4.09 1.35
C LEU A 40 3.82 4.69 0.06
N ALA A 41 5.11 4.49 -0.25
CA ALA A 41 5.62 4.82 -1.58
C ALA A 41 4.91 4.00 -2.68
N ARG A 42 4.71 2.70 -2.45
CA ARG A 42 3.95 1.84 -3.37
C ARG A 42 2.49 2.26 -3.49
N TYR A 43 1.85 2.65 -2.39
CA TYR A 43 0.52 3.27 -2.41
C TYR A 43 0.49 4.56 -3.24
N THR A 44 1.48 5.45 -3.07
CA THR A 44 1.56 6.72 -3.79
C THR A 44 1.71 6.50 -5.30
N GLU A 45 2.53 5.56 -5.73
CA GLU A 45 2.64 5.18 -7.16
C GLU A 45 1.27 4.79 -7.74
N TYR A 46 0.48 4.00 -7.01
CA TYR A 46 -0.86 3.60 -7.45
C TYR A 46 -1.82 4.78 -7.50
N LYS A 47 -1.79 5.67 -6.51
CA LYS A 47 -2.58 6.91 -6.52
C LYS A 47 -2.18 7.85 -7.64
N PHE A 48 -0.91 7.87 -8.01
CA PHE A 48 -0.47 8.63 -9.17
C PHE A 48 -1.10 8.09 -10.45
N LEU A 49 -1.19 6.76 -10.62
CA LEU A 49 -1.88 6.15 -11.76
C LEU A 49 -3.40 6.43 -11.77
N GLU A 50 -4.06 6.54 -10.61
CA GLU A 50 -5.47 7.00 -10.54
C GLU A 50 -5.64 8.43 -11.08
N LEU A 51 -4.69 9.32 -10.80
CA LEU A 51 -4.73 10.71 -11.27
C LEU A 51 -4.45 10.86 -12.77
N LEU A 52 -3.96 9.81 -13.44
CA LEU A 52 -3.63 9.82 -14.87
C LEU A 52 -4.75 9.25 -15.76
N GLU A 53 -5.95 8.99 -15.21
CA GLU A 53 -7.07 8.39 -15.96
C GLU A 53 -7.44 9.20 -17.22
N ASP A 54 -7.40 10.54 -17.12
CA ASP A 54 -7.69 11.44 -18.24
C ASP A 54 -6.44 11.93 -18.99
N TYR A 55 -5.25 11.44 -18.62
CA TYR A 55 -4.00 11.90 -19.22
C TYR A 55 -3.66 11.11 -20.48
N ALA A 56 -3.51 11.82 -21.60
CA ALA A 56 -3.04 11.25 -22.86
C ALA A 56 -1.51 11.39 -22.98
N PRO A 57 -0.73 10.29 -22.92
CA PRO A 57 0.71 10.36 -23.15
C PRO A 57 1.04 10.78 -24.59
N SER A 58 2.21 11.41 -24.76
CA SER A 58 2.66 11.86 -26.08
C SER A 58 2.92 10.69 -27.05
N LYS A 59 3.00 11.00 -28.34
CA LYS A 59 3.30 9.99 -29.38
C LYS A 59 4.68 9.37 -29.18
N GLU A 60 5.62 10.11 -28.63
CA GLU A 60 6.98 9.66 -28.35
C GLU A 60 6.98 8.64 -27.20
N VAL A 61 6.22 8.91 -26.13
CA VAL A 61 6.08 8.00 -24.99
C VAL A 61 5.38 6.70 -25.40
N THR A 62 4.32 6.79 -26.20
CA THR A 62 3.56 5.61 -26.64
C THR A 62 4.31 4.72 -27.63
N ARG A 63 5.41 5.20 -28.22
CA ARG A 63 6.29 4.44 -29.14
C ARG A 63 7.43 3.70 -28.44
N LEU A 64 7.62 3.89 -27.13
CA LEU A 64 8.64 3.15 -26.40
C LEU A 64 8.31 1.64 -26.42
N PRO A 65 9.30 0.75 -26.62
CA PRO A 65 9.04 -0.69 -26.75
C PRO A 65 8.35 -1.33 -25.55
N ASP A 66 8.52 -0.74 -24.36
CA ASP A 66 8.00 -1.19 -23.08
C ASP A 66 6.85 -0.30 -22.56
N PHE A 67 6.29 0.57 -23.42
CA PHE A 67 5.14 1.39 -23.04
C PHE A 67 3.94 0.52 -22.66
N GLU A 68 3.48 0.66 -21.42
CA GLU A 68 2.22 0.10 -20.94
C GLU A 68 1.21 1.23 -20.72
N PRO A 69 -0.02 1.17 -21.28
CA PRO A 69 -1.07 2.16 -21.00
C PRO A 69 -1.34 2.29 -19.50
N PHE A 70 -1.52 3.52 -19.01
CA PHE A 70 -1.63 3.79 -17.56
C PHE A 70 -2.77 3.03 -16.87
N ASP A 71 -3.93 2.85 -17.52
CA ASP A 71 -5.03 2.05 -16.97
C ASP A 71 -4.71 0.55 -16.87
N SER A 72 -3.96 0.02 -17.83
CA SER A 72 -3.44 -1.35 -17.76
C SER A 72 -2.46 -1.48 -16.60
N LEU A 73 -1.51 -0.55 -16.50
CA LEU A 73 -0.53 -0.52 -15.42
C LEU A 73 -1.19 -0.39 -14.04
N LYS A 74 -2.18 0.50 -13.88
CA LYS A 74 -3.00 0.66 -12.66
C LYS A 74 -3.64 -0.66 -12.24
N THR A 75 -4.32 -1.31 -13.20
CA THR A 75 -5.01 -2.58 -12.98
C THR A 75 -4.05 -3.72 -12.64
N LYS A 76 -2.94 -3.81 -13.36
CA LYS A 76 -1.89 -4.81 -13.16
C LYS A 76 -1.21 -4.63 -11.81
N MET A 77 -0.85 -3.40 -11.45
CA MET A 77 -0.24 -3.06 -10.18
C MET A 77 -1.13 -3.46 -9.00
N TYR A 78 -2.42 -3.08 -9.02
CA TYR A 78 -3.36 -3.47 -7.97
C TYR A 78 -3.42 -4.99 -7.80
N ARG A 79 -3.61 -5.74 -8.90
CA ARG A 79 -3.68 -7.20 -8.84
C ARG A 79 -2.38 -7.83 -8.33
N GLN A 80 -1.24 -7.32 -8.78
CA GLN A 80 0.06 -7.82 -8.35
C GLN A 80 0.30 -7.57 -6.86
N GLU A 81 0.02 -6.37 -6.36
CA GLU A 81 0.23 -6.07 -4.94
C GLU A 81 -0.72 -6.86 -4.03
N ILE A 82 -1.99 -7.04 -4.42
CA ILE A 82 -2.91 -7.92 -3.67
C ILE A 82 -2.44 -9.38 -3.71
N LYS A 83 -1.97 -9.87 -4.86
CA LYS A 83 -1.42 -11.23 -4.96
C LYS A 83 -0.21 -11.42 -4.03
N LYS A 84 0.75 -10.49 -4.09
CA LYS A 84 1.94 -10.52 -3.22
C LYS A 84 1.59 -10.46 -1.75
N LEU A 85 0.62 -9.63 -1.35
CA LEU A 85 0.14 -9.56 0.03
C LEU A 85 -0.34 -10.91 0.56
N LEU A 86 -0.99 -11.71 -0.30
CA LEU A 86 -1.55 -13.02 0.07
C LEU A 86 -0.51 -14.16 0.00
N GLU A 87 0.45 -14.07 -0.92
CA GLU A 87 1.38 -15.18 -1.20
C GLU A 87 2.75 -15.02 -0.54
N TYR A 88 3.22 -13.80 -0.33
CA TYR A 88 4.57 -13.56 0.21
C TYR A 88 4.68 -13.98 1.66
N LYS A 89 5.77 -14.69 1.97
CA LYS A 89 6.15 -15.03 3.33
C LYS A 89 7.34 -14.19 3.78
N LEU A 90 7.26 -13.68 5.01
CA LEU A 90 8.26 -12.75 5.55
C LEU A 90 9.67 -13.34 5.59
N ASN A 91 9.81 -14.64 5.84
CA ASN A 91 11.11 -15.33 5.89
C ASN A 91 11.75 -15.52 4.50
N GLU A 92 10.97 -15.45 3.43
CA GLU A 92 11.43 -15.65 2.05
C GLU A 92 11.67 -14.30 1.35
N GLU A 93 10.65 -13.43 1.36
CA GLU A 93 10.63 -12.18 0.60
C GLU A 93 11.12 -10.96 1.41
N LYS A 94 11.30 -11.13 2.73
CA LYS A 94 11.91 -10.15 3.64
C LYS A 94 11.25 -8.78 3.50
N ARG A 95 12.01 -7.78 3.04
CA ARG A 95 11.56 -6.40 2.91
C ARG A 95 10.43 -6.22 1.89
N ARG A 96 10.33 -7.09 0.89
CA ARG A 96 9.32 -6.96 -0.18
C ARG A 96 7.89 -7.15 0.35
N CYS A 97 7.70 -7.89 1.45
CA CYS A 97 6.41 -8.00 2.11
C CYS A 97 5.84 -6.63 2.53
N PHE A 98 6.70 -5.68 2.92
CA PHE A 98 6.25 -4.36 3.38
C PHE A 98 5.65 -3.51 2.26
N TYR A 99 6.01 -3.78 1.00
CA TYR A 99 5.54 -2.99 -0.14
C TYR A 99 4.04 -3.21 -0.32
N SER A 100 3.64 -4.48 -0.39
CA SER A 100 2.25 -4.87 -0.57
C SER A 100 1.42 -4.66 0.71
N ALA A 101 2.02 -4.86 1.89
CA ALA A 101 1.37 -4.58 3.17
C ALA A 101 1.03 -3.09 3.34
N GLY A 102 2.01 -2.20 3.18
CA GLY A 102 1.74 -0.78 3.32
C GLY A 102 0.94 -0.19 2.15
N PHE A 103 1.05 -0.76 0.94
CA PHE A 103 0.11 -0.47 -0.15
C PHE A 103 -1.35 -0.69 0.28
N ALA A 104 -1.64 -1.86 0.86
CA ALA A 104 -2.97 -2.19 1.33
C ALA A 104 -3.41 -1.33 2.52
N GLU A 105 -2.51 -0.99 3.44
CA GLU A 105 -2.82 -0.08 4.55
C GLU A 105 -3.15 1.34 4.07
N GLY A 106 -2.45 1.86 3.06
CA GLY A 106 -2.81 3.14 2.43
C GLY A 106 -4.21 3.12 1.81
N LEU A 107 -4.56 2.04 1.11
CA LEU A 107 -5.92 1.85 0.58
C LEU A 107 -6.97 1.71 1.69
N LEU A 108 -6.60 1.11 2.82
CA LEU A 108 -7.49 0.98 3.97
C LEU A 108 -7.71 2.33 4.65
N LEU A 109 -6.66 3.15 4.80
CA LEU A 109 -6.77 4.50 5.35
C LEU A 109 -7.68 5.39 4.50
N ASP A 110 -7.65 5.25 3.17
CA ASP A 110 -8.60 5.97 2.30
C ASP A 110 -10.06 5.68 2.62
N LYS A 111 -10.35 4.46 3.09
CA LYS A 111 -11.69 4.05 3.49
C LYS A 111 -12.03 4.51 4.91
N LEU A 112 -11.08 4.40 5.84
CA LEU A 112 -11.33 4.57 7.29
C LEU A 112 -11.13 6.00 7.79
N ASN A 113 -10.25 6.77 7.15
CA ASN A 113 -9.95 8.15 7.53
C ASN A 113 -9.64 8.98 6.29
N LYS A 114 -10.67 9.51 5.61
CA LYS A 114 -10.52 10.22 4.32
C LYS A 114 -9.49 11.38 4.33
N ASN A 115 -9.22 11.98 5.49
CA ASN A 115 -8.34 13.15 5.61
C ASN A 115 -6.93 12.77 6.08
N TRP A 116 -6.60 11.48 6.19
CA TRP A 116 -5.31 11.02 6.70
C TRP A 116 -4.11 11.61 5.95
N ARG A 117 -4.26 11.78 4.62
CA ARG A 117 -3.21 12.29 3.73
C ARG A 117 -2.81 13.73 4.05
N GLU A 118 -3.75 14.55 4.53
CA GLU A 118 -3.49 15.95 4.93
C GLU A 118 -2.49 16.02 6.10
N ARG A 119 -2.46 14.97 6.93
CA ARG A 119 -1.59 14.85 8.09
C ARG A 119 -0.41 13.93 7.85
N TYR A 120 -0.15 13.46 6.63
CA TYR A 120 0.84 12.42 6.35
C TYR A 120 2.28 12.71 6.86
N PHE A 121 2.63 13.99 6.98
CA PHE A 121 3.95 14.41 7.49
C PHE A 121 3.98 14.71 9.00
N THR A 122 2.87 14.55 9.73
CA THR A 122 2.81 14.81 11.19
C THR A 122 3.29 13.61 11.99
N GLU A 123 2.81 12.41 11.68
CA GLU A 123 3.13 11.16 12.37
C GLU A 123 4.13 10.33 11.53
N LYS A 124 5.30 10.92 11.26
CA LYS A 124 6.35 10.24 10.48
C LYS A 124 6.68 8.87 11.08
N TYR A 125 6.90 7.89 10.22
CA TYR A 125 7.32 6.52 10.55
C TYR A 125 6.24 5.62 11.19
N TYR A 126 5.02 6.13 11.46
CA TYR A 126 3.97 5.36 12.14
C TYR A 126 2.63 5.50 11.43
N VAL A 127 2.42 4.69 10.38
CA VAL A 127 1.17 4.71 9.59
C VAL A 127 -0.06 4.41 10.44
N GLU A 128 0.10 3.59 11.49
CA GLU A 128 -0.97 3.23 12.39
C GLU A 128 -1.63 4.41 13.11
N ARG A 129 -0.91 5.53 13.28
CA ARG A 129 -1.44 6.73 13.95
C ARG A 129 -2.41 7.53 13.08
N TYR A 130 -2.56 7.13 11.81
CA TYR A 130 -3.52 7.70 10.90
C TYR A 130 -4.86 6.95 10.86
N PHE A 131 -4.95 5.75 11.47
CA PHE A 131 -6.24 5.08 11.66
C PHE A 131 -7.08 5.83 12.72
N PRO A 132 -8.44 5.73 12.65
CA PRO A 132 -9.33 6.34 13.62
C PRO A 132 -9.27 5.69 15.02
#